data_AF-A0AAU8KJ34-F1
#
_entry.id   AF-A0AAU8KJ34-F1
#
_cell.length_a   1.000
_cell.length_b   1.000
_cell.length_c   1.000
_cell.angle_alpha   90.00
_cell.angle_beta   90.00
_cell.angle_gamma   90.00
#
_symmetry.space_group_name_H-M   'P 1'
#
loop_
_entity.id
_entity.type
_entity.pdbx_description
1 polymer ?
#
loop_
_entity_poly.entity_id
_entity_poly.type
_entity_poly.pdbx_seq_one_letter_code
_entity_poly.pdbx_strand_id
1 'polypeptide(L)'
;MSRTGPKYVIHTLFDDFCDAEHPERYLGIGLRSEEEVALLRELDRALTVAEDQAPGGFDAEMLRVEGRAEVVAVAGRLSQVMVGNDLGEILALHEARGAAEA
;
A
#
# COMPACT_ATOMS: atom_id res chain seq x y z
N MET A 1 17.95 1.70 18.19
CA MET A 1 17.14 2.93 18.07
C MET A 1 15.87 2.54 17.34
N SER A 2 14.73 2.59 18.03
CA SER A 2 13.44 2.19 17.47
C SER A 2 13.06 3.18 16.38
N ARG A 3 13.01 2.71 15.12
CA ARG A 3 12.55 3.51 13.98
C ARG A 3 11.01 3.54 14.03
N THR A 4 10.44 4.25 14.98
CA THR A 4 9.03 4.66 14.95
C THR A 4 8.95 5.87 14.03
N GLY A 5 8.79 5.55 12.74
CA GLY A 5 8.63 6.43 11.57
C GLY A 5 7.20 6.26 11.00
N PRO A 6 6.63 7.14 10.15
CA PRO A 6 5.60 6.72 9.19
C PRO A 6 6.14 5.60 8.26
N LYS A 7 7.47 5.61 8.05
CA LYS A 7 8.22 4.49 7.51
C LYS A 7 8.05 3.21 8.32
N TYR A 8 7.70 3.19 9.61
CA TYR A 8 7.45 1.95 10.37
C TYR A 8 6.11 1.30 10.00
N VAL A 9 5.04 2.07 9.88
CA VAL A 9 3.72 1.52 9.53
C VAL A 9 3.73 1.00 8.09
N ILE A 10 4.43 1.69 7.17
CA ILE A 10 4.59 1.23 5.79
C ILE A 10 5.75 0.22 5.65
N HIS A 11 6.86 0.31 6.40
CA HIS A 11 7.89 -0.76 6.43
C HIS A 11 7.30 -2.07 6.94
N THR A 12 6.48 -2.03 7.98
CA THR A 12 5.94 -3.27 8.58
C THR A 12 4.78 -3.85 7.79
N LEU A 13 3.99 -3.04 7.08
CA LEU A 13 2.89 -3.54 6.24
C LEU A 13 3.32 -3.86 4.80
N PHE A 14 4.27 -3.09 4.25
CA PHE A 14 4.70 -3.21 2.87
C PHE A 14 6.16 -3.60 2.77
N ASP A 15 7.15 -2.93 3.36
CA ASP A 15 8.57 -3.29 3.05
C ASP A 15 9.04 -4.66 3.59
N ASP A 16 8.51 -5.15 4.71
CA ASP A 16 8.81 -6.52 5.22
C ASP A 16 8.08 -7.62 4.41
N PHE A 17 7.01 -7.27 3.68
CA PHE A 17 6.14 -8.23 2.98
C PHE A 17 6.06 -8.03 1.45
N CYS A 18 6.50 -6.88 0.94
CA CYS A 18 6.32 -6.32 -0.40
C CYS A 18 7.47 -5.32 -0.69
N ASP A 19 8.53 -5.79 -1.34
CA ASP A 19 9.58 -4.96 -1.97
C ASP A 19 8.91 -3.92 -2.89
N ALA A 20 8.80 -2.68 -2.39
CA ALA A 20 8.07 -1.59 -3.02
C ALA A 20 8.79 -1.04 -4.26
N GLU A 21 10.09 -1.33 -4.42
CA GLU A 21 10.85 -1.06 -5.63
C GLU A 21 10.47 -2.04 -6.76
N HIS A 22 10.10 -3.28 -6.38
CA HIS A 22 9.69 -4.36 -7.28
C HIS A 22 8.30 -4.98 -6.97
N PRO A 23 7.22 -4.18 -6.95
CA PRO A 23 5.88 -4.64 -6.57
C PRO A 23 5.28 -5.67 -7.54
N GLU A 24 5.76 -5.74 -8.78
CA GLU A 24 5.36 -6.74 -9.77
C GLU A 24 5.61 -8.18 -9.31
N ARG A 25 6.59 -8.38 -8.43
CA ARG A 25 6.92 -9.70 -7.87
C ARG A 25 5.82 -10.25 -6.98
N TYR A 26 4.90 -9.40 -6.52
CA TYR A 26 3.81 -9.76 -5.63
C TYR A 26 2.47 -9.89 -6.34
N LEU A 27 2.42 -9.66 -7.67
CA LEU A 27 1.22 -9.88 -8.46
C LEU A 27 0.87 -11.37 -8.50
N GLY A 28 -0.37 -11.70 -8.13
CA GLY A 28 -0.85 -13.06 -7.92
C GLY A 28 -0.47 -13.68 -6.58
N ILE A 29 0.22 -12.94 -5.70
CA ILE A 29 0.59 -13.40 -4.34
C ILE A 29 -0.08 -12.52 -3.29
N GLY A 30 0.34 -11.25 -3.20
CA GLY A 30 -0.20 -10.25 -2.28
C GLY A 30 -0.96 -9.14 -2.98
N LEU A 31 -0.66 -8.91 -4.27
CA LEU A 31 -1.37 -8.00 -5.15
C LEU A 31 -2.19 -8.80 -6.15
N ARG A 32 -3.38 -8.32 -6.49
CA ARG A 32 -4.38 -8.97 -7.34
C ARG A 32 -4.53 -8.34 -8.71
N SER A 33 -4.06 -7.10 -8.88
CA SER A 33 -4.21 -6.40 -10.15
C SER A 33 -3.00 -5.53 -10.50
N GLU A 34 -2.83 -5.27 -11.80
CA GLU A 34 -1.84 -4.32 -12.31
C GLU A 34 -2.07 -2.90 -11.77
N GLU A 35 -3.32 -2.54 -11.45
CA GLU A 35 -3.63 -1.25 -10.82
C GLU A 35 -3.01 -1.16 -9.41
N GLU A 36 -3.08 -2.22 -8.61
CA GLU A 36 -2.43 -2.24 -7.30
C GLU A 36 -0.90 -2.16 -7.41
N VAL A 37 -0.30 -2.84 -8.40
CA VAL A 37 1.13 -2.73 -8.68
C VAL A 37 1.51 -1.29 -9.02
N ALA A 38 0.74 -0.64 -9.90
CA ALA A 38 0.99 0.74 -10.29
C ALA A 38 0.86 1.72 -9.10
N LEU A 39 -0.17 1.54 -8.27
CA LEU A 39 -0.41 2.35 -7.08
C LEU A 39 0.65 2.15 -6.00
N LEU A 40 1.18 0.93 -5.83
CA LEU A 40 2.28 0.69 -4.89
C LEU A 40 3.56 1.38 -5.34
N ARG A 41 3.88 1.40 -6.65
CA ARG A 41 4.99 2.21 -7.18
C ARG A 41 4.77 3.71 -7.00
N GLU A 42 3.55 4.17 -7.16
CA GLU A 42 3.21 5.58 -6.95
C GLU A 42 3.38 5.97 -5.48
N LEU A 43 3.00 5.09 -4.57
CA LEU A 43 3.16 5.30 -3.13
C LEU A 43 4.64 5.40 -2.73
N ASP A 44 5.48 4.51 -3.26
CA ASP A 44 6.93 4.54 -3.04
C ASP A 44 7.57 5.87 -3.49
N ARG A 45 7.20 6.36 -4.68
CA ARG A 45 7.66 7.66 -5.18
C ARG A 45 7.20 8.82 -4.29
N ALA A 46 5.93 8.82 -3.88
CA ALA A 46 5.40 9.86 -3.01
C ALA A 46 6.10 9.88 -1.65
N LEU A 47 6.41 8.70 -1.10
CA LEU A 47 7.17 8.55 0.14
C LEU A 47 8.60 9.08 -0.02
N THR A 48 9.29 8.70 -1.08
CA THR A 48 10.65 9.20 -1.39
C THR A 48 10.68 10.73 -1.42
N VAL A 49 9.73 11.36 -2.13
CA VAL A 49 9.63 12.84 -2.21
C VAL A 49 9.35 13.47 -0.85
N ALA A 50 8.50 12.85 -0.02
CA ALA A 50 8.19 13.35 1.32
C ALA A 50 9.39 13.20 2.28
N GLU A 51 10.16 12.13 2.16
CA GLU A 51 11.37 11.89 2.96
C GLU A 51 12.50 12.87 2.61
N ASP A 52 12.68 13.20 1.33
CA ASP A 52 13.64 14.22 0.89
C ASP A 52 13.36 15.60 1.52
N GLN A 53 12.10 15.87 1.91
CA GLN A 53 11.68 17.09 2.61
C GLN A 53 11.86 17.01 4.14
N ALA A 54 12.18 15.84 4.69
CA ALA A 54 12.37 15.59 6.12
C ALA A 54 13.69 14.85 6.40
N PRO A 55 14.85 15.46 6.11
CA PRO A 55 16.16 14.80 6.25
C PRO A 55 16.51 14.40 7.68
N GLY A 56 15.84 14.99 8.69
CA GLY A 56 15.98 14.58 10.09
C GLY A 56 15.29 13.25 10.41
N GLY A 57 14.39 12.77 9.54
CA GLY A 57 13.72 11.47 9.66
C GLY A 57 12.83 11.34 10.89
N PHE A 58 12.47 12.44 11.55
CA PHE A 58 11.61 12.43 12.71
C PHE A 58 10.12 12.38 12.30
N ASP A 59 9.32 11.56 12.97
CA ASP A 59 7.85 11.48 12.75
C ASP A 59 7.19 12.87 12.68
N ALA A 60 7.55 13.75 13.61
CA ALA A 60 7.00 15.08 13.71
C ALA A 60 7.37 15.99 12.51
N GLU A 61 8.50 15.72 11.85
CA GLU A 61 8.96 16.42 10.65
C GLU A 61 8.16 15.93 9.44
N MET A 62 8.03 14.60 9.28
CA MET A 62 7.21 13.98 8.24
C MET A 62 5.73 14.37 8.31
N LEU A 63 5.20 14.69 9.50
CA LEU A 63 3.83 15.17 9.63
C LEU A 63 3.61 16.57 9.03
N ARG A 64 4.68 17.32 8.77
CA ARG A 64 4.65 18.73 8.35
C ARG A 64 5.11 18.94 6.91
N VAL A 65 5.69 17.95 6.25
CA VAL A 65 6.13 18.08 4.85
C VAL A 65 4.94 18.20 3.91
N GLU A 66 5.09 18.99 2.85
CA GLU A 66 4.04 19.22 1.86
C GLU A 66 3.71 17.92 1.09
N GLY A 67 4.72 17.08 0.84
CA GLY A 67 4.57 15.78 0.16
C GLY A 67 3.68 14.76 0.90
N ARG A 68 3.35 14.99 2.18
CA ARG A 68 2.50 14.08 2.96
C ARG A 68 1.09 13.94 2.39
N ALA A 69 0.53 15.01 1.84
CA ALA A 69 -0.84 14.97 1.30
C ALA A 69 -0.95 13.97 0.14
N GLU A 70 0.06 13.93 -0.72
CA GLU A 70 0.15 13.00 -1.85
C GLU A 70 0.31 11.56 -1.36
N VAL A 71 1.21 11.31 -0.39
CA VAL A 71 1.36 9.99 0.24
C VAL A 71 0.03 9.46 0.77
N VAL A 72 -0.72 10.29 1.50
CA VAL A 72 -2.03 9.90 2.06
C VAL A 72 -3.05 9.62 0.95
N ALA A 73 -3.08 10.43 -0.11
CA ALA A 73 -4.00 10.24 -1.23
C ALA A 73 -3.73 8.92 -1.97
N VAL A 74 -2.47 8.63 -2.30
CA VAL A 74 -2.08 7.41 -3.00
C VAL A 74 -2.30 6.18 -2.14
N ALA A 75 -1.92 6.21 -0.85
CA ALA A 75 -2.15 5.11 0.08
C ALA A 75 -3.65 4.82 0.27
N GLY A 76 -4.48 5.86 0.34
CA GLY A 76 -5.93 5.73 0.41
C GLY A 76 -6.51 5.05 -0.84
N ARG A 77 -6.03 5.45 -2.03
CA ARG A 77 -6.45 4.84 -3.29
C ARG A 77 -6.00 3.38 -3.40
N LEU A 78 -4.75 3.07 -3.06
CA LEU A 78 -4.23 1.69 -3.02
C LEU A 78 -5.10 0.81 -2.11
N SER A 79 -5.37 1.30 -0.89
CA SER A 79 -6.19 0.58 0.09
C SER A 79 -7.62 0.33 -0.44
N GLN A 80 -8.22 1.32 -1.10
CA GLN A 80 -9.55 1.18 -1.69
C GLN A 80 -9.58 0.10 -2.79
N VAL A 81 -8.57 0.06 -3.66
CA VAL A 81 -8.48 -0.95 -4.73
C VAL A 81 -8.29 -2.34 -4.14
N MET A 82 -7.34 -2.50 -3.21
CA MET A 82 -7.09 -3.79 -2.56
C MET A 82 -8.33 -4.34 -1.86
N VAL A 83 -9.01 -3.51 -1.05
CA VAL A 83 -10.24 -3.93 -0.38
C VAL A 83 -11.36 -4.25 -1.37
N GLY A 84 -11.46 -3.49 -2.47
CA GLY A 84 -12.42 -3.76 -3.54
C GLY A 84 -12.19 -5.11 -4.22
N ASN A 85 -10.93 -5.41 -4.55
CA ASN A 85 -10.55 -6.69 -5.15
C ASN A 85 -10.73 -7.86 -4.17
N ASP A 86 -10.42 -7.66 -2.89
CA ASP A 86 -10.67 -8.61 -1.81
C ASP A 86 -12.16 -8.95 -1.67
N LEU A 87 -13.00 -7.93 -1.63
CA LEU A 87 -14.44 -8.10 -1.54
C LEU A 87 -15.02 -8.82 -2.77
N GLY A 88 -14.57 -8.47 -3.98
CA GLY A 88 -15.03 -9.10 -5.21
C GLY A 88 -14.77 -10.61 -5.23
N GLU A 89 -13.57 -11.02 -4.81
CA GLU A 89 -13.21 -12.44 -4.67
C GLU A 89 -14.05 -13.17 -3.62
N ILE A 90 -14.26 -12.56 -2.46
CA ILE A 90 -15.11 -13.15 -1.40
C ILE A 90 -16.55 -13.36 -1.90
N LEU A 91 -17.10 -12.39 -2.62
CA LEU A 91 -18.44 -12.50 -3.21
C LEU A 91 -18.50 -13.62 -4.25
N ALA A 92 -17.52 -13.71 -5.16
CA ALA A 92 -17.46 -14.77 -6.16
C ALA A 92 -17.39 -16.17 -5.51
N LEU A 93 -16.60 -16.32 -4.44
CA LEU A 93 -16.54 -17.57 -3.67
C LEU A 93 -17.87 -17.89 -2.98
N HIS A 94 -18.56 -16.89 -2.44
CA HIS A 94 -19.86 -17.07 -1.82
C HIS A 94 -20.92 -17.54 -2.82
N GLU A 95 -20.95 -16.93 -4.01
CA GLU A 95 -21.86 -17.30 -5.10
C GLU A 95 -21.59 -18.71 -5.63
N ALA A 96 -20.32 -19.05 -5.85
CA ALA A 96 -19.92 -20.39 -6.29
C ALA A 96 -20.31 -21.47 -5.27
N ARG A 97 -20.17 -21.18 -3.97
CA ARG A 97 -20.61 -22.09 -2.90
C ARG A 97 -22.12 -22.28 -2.90
N GLY A 98 -22.89 -21.19 -3.03
CA GLY A 98 -24.35 -21.28 -3.10
C GLY A 98 -24.85 -22.11 -4.29
N ALA A 99 -24.17 -22.00 -5.44
CA ALA A 99 -24.47 -22.81 -6.63
C ALA A 99 -24.12 -24.29 -6.47
N ALA A 100 -23.09 -24.63 -5.69
CA ALA A 100 -22.70 -26.02 -5.43
C ALA A 100 -23.59 -26.71 -4.38
N GLU A 101 -24.30 -25.93 -3.56
CA GLU A 101 -25.21 -26.42 -2.50
C GLU A 101 -26.67 -26.54 -2.96
N ALA A 102 -27.00 -26.05 -4.17
CA ALA A 102 -28.33 -26.09 -4.80
C ALA A 102 -28.48 -27.30 -5.74
#